data_AF-A0A402B829-F1
#
_entry.id   AF-A0A402B829-F1
#
_cell.length_a   1.000
_cell.length_b   1.000
_cell.length_c   1.000
_cell.angle_alpha   90.00
_cell.angle_beta   90.00
_cell.angle_gamma   90.00
#
_symmetry.space_group_name_H-M   'P 1'
#
loop_
_entity.id
_entity.type
_entity.pdbx_description
1 polymer ?
#
loop_
_entity_poly.entity_id
_entity_poly.type
_entity_poly.pdbx_seq_one_letter_code
_entity_poly.pdbx_strand_id
1 'polypeptide(L)'
;MTPGKLNDEMKVYVTGLAANTEYDLFVTEVPNKPFGISWYQSDLDTDAHGNGSLVVRGIFDKETFSVSPGGPTTKFAPTHQFHLGLWFNDPTVPFKLGCEAGQTAPVVTPFNGEQHAGIQVLNTSNFVDNAGPLSKVQR
;
A
#
# COMPACT_ATOMS: atom_id res chain seq x y z
N MET A 1 -12.96 -6.44 -6.44
CA MET A 1 -12.40 -7.78 -6.15
C MET A 1 -13.37 -8.82 -6.66
N THR A 2 -12.88 -9.89 -7.29
CA THR A 2 -13.71 -11.04 -7.67
C THR A 2 -13.19 -12.24 -6.87
N PRO A 3 -13.97 -12.79 -5.92
CA PRO A 3 -13.56 -14.00 -5.21
C PRO A 3 -13.41 -15.16 -6.19
N GLY A 4 -12.20 -15.70 -6.34
CA GLY A 4 -11.97 -17.00 -6.96
C GLY A 4 -12.08 -18.08 -5.90
N LYS A 5 -12.49 -19.31 -6.26
CA LYS A 5 -12.75 -20.43 -5.32
C LYS A 5 -11.64 -20.76 -4.30
N LEU A 6 -10.45 -20.14 -4.38
CA LEU A 6 -9.34 -20.26 -3.42
C LEU A 6 -8.61 -18.92 -3.16
N ASN A 7 -8.52 -18.02 -4.15
CA ASN A 7 -7.78 -16.75 -4.09
C ASN A 7 -8.60 -15.63 -4.75
N ASP A 8 -8.41 -14.40 -4.29
CA ASP A 8 -9.02 -13.17 -4.79
C ASP A 8 -8.20 -12.50 -5.89
N GLU A 9 -8.87 -11.77 -6.77
CA GLU A 9 -8.25 -10.76 -7.64
C GLU A 9 -8.52 -9.35 -7.13
N MET A 10 -7.48 -8.66 -6.67
CA MET A 10 -7.50 -7.23 -6.40
C MET A 10 -7.13 -6.46 -7.66
N LYS A 11 -8.10 -5.77 -8.25
CA LYS A 11 -7.90 -4.88 -9.39
C LYS A 11 -7.79 -3.46 -8.90
N VAL A 12 -6.67 -2.81 -9.17
CA VAL A 12 -6.39 -1.43 -8.76
C VAL A 12 -6.33 -0.57 -10.01
N TYR A 13 -6.99 0.58 -9.96
CA TYR A 13 -7.00 1.58 -11.02
C TYR A 13 -6.78 2.95 -10.37
N VAL A 14 -5.84 3.72 -10.91
CA VAL A 14 -5.53 5.07 -10.46
C VAL A 14 -5.51 6.02 -11.65
N THR A 15 -5.84 7.28 -11.41
CA THR A 15 -5.88 8.35 -12.41
C THR A 15 -5.41 9.65 -11.80
N GLY A 16 -4.78 10.51 -12.59
CA GLY A 16 -4.35 11.84 -12.13
C GLY A 16 -3.15 11.83 -11.18
N LEU A 17 -2.40 10.73 -11.15
CA LEU A 17 -1.11 10.66 -10.48
C LEU A 17 -0.01 11.29 -11.35
N ALA A 18 1.22 11.35 -10.84
CA ALA A 18 2.35 11.81 -11.65
C ALA A 18 2.51 10.86 -12.85
N ALA A 19 2.75 11.41 -14.04
CA ALA A 19 2.88 10.65 -15.27
C ALA A 19 4.21 9.90 -15.35
N ASN A 20 4.24 8.75 -16.02
CA ASN A 20 5.43 7.91 -16.20
C ASN A 20 6.18 7.66 -14.88
N THR A 21 5.44 7.37 -13.81
CA THR A 21 5.96 7.24 -12.45
C THR A 21 5.55 5.87 -11.90
N GLU A 22 6.51 5.22 -11.25
CA GLU A 22 6.30 3.96 -10.55
C GLU A 22 5.92 4.20 -9.09
N TYR A 23 5.04 3.34 -8.59
CA TYR A 23 4.50 3.38 -7.25
C TYR A 23 4.42 1.98 -6.64
N ASP A 24 4.53 1.88 -5.32
CA ASP A 24 4.47 0.62 -4.59
C ASP A 24 3.15 0.46 -3.83
N LEU A 25 2.46 -0.65 -4.09
CA LEU A 25 1.22 -1.00 -3.42
C LEU A 25 1.50 -1.84 -2.16
N PHE A 26 0.94 -1.42 -1.03
CA PHE A 26 0.95 -2.16 0.22
C PHE A 26 -0.46 -2.38 0.77
N VAL A 27 -0.62 -3.48 1.51
CA VAL A 27 -1.69 -3.59 2.52
C VAL A 27 -1.14 -3.16 3.88
N THR A 28 -1.94 -2.44 4.67
CA THR A 28 -1.58 -1.92 5.99
C THR A 28 -2.66 -2.20 7.04
N GLU A 29 -2.26 -2.29 8.31
CA GLU A 29 -3.15 -2.44 9.45
C GLU A 29 -4.09 -1.24 9.61
N VAL A 30 -3.52 -0.03 9.59
CA VAL A 30 -4.27 1.24 9.62
C VAL A 30 -3.87 2.13 8.43
N PRO A 31 -4.73 3.06 7.98
CA PRO A 31 -4.48 3.80 6.74
C PRO A 31 -3.47 4.93 6.90
N ASN A 32 -3.25 5.40 8.13
CA ASN A 32 -2.40 6.55 8.45
C ASN A 32 -1.20 6.13 9.31
N LYS A 33 -0.13 6.92 9.28
CA LYS A 33 1.06 6.69 10.12
C LYS A 33 0.66 6.51 11.61
N PRO A 34 1.21 5.50 12.31
CA PRO A 34 2.37 4.69 11.93
C PRO A 34 2.08 3.43 11.09
N PHE A 35 0.88 3.28 10.49
CA PHE A 35 0.45 2.21 9.57
C PHE A 35 0.34 0.79 10.17
N GLY A 36 1.08 0.50 11.24
CA GLY A 36 1.10 -0.83 11.86
C GLY A 36 1.76 -1.88 10.95
N ILE A 37 1.30 -3.13 11.04
CA ILE A 37 1.82 -4.19 10.17
C ILE A 37 1.49 -3.87 8.70
N SER A 38 2.51 -3.89 7.85
CA SER A 38 2.41 -3.52 6.44
C SER A 38 3.10 -4.56 5.56
N TRP A 39 2.52 -4.87 4.40
CA TRP A 39 3.02 -5.91 3.49
C TRP A 39 2.92 -5.47 2.02
N TYR A 40 4.03 -5.61 1.30
CA TYR A 40 4.19 -5.23 -0.10
C TYR A 40 3.42 -6.18 -1.03
N GLN A 41 2.72 -5.64 -2.03
CA GLN A 41 1.86 -6.42 -2.93
C GLN A 41 2.37 -6.43 -4.37
N SER A 42 2.72 -5.27 -4.93
CA SER A 42 3.11 -5.11 -6.34
C SER A 42 3.57 -3.69 -6.61
N ASP A 43 4.27 -3.49 -7.71
CA ASP A 43 4.49 -2.18 -8.34
C ASP A 43 3.30 -1.80 -9.22
N LEU A 44 3.09 -0.49 -9.37
CA LEU A 44 2.12 0.16 -10.23
C LEU A 44 2.80 1.26 -11.04
N ASP A 45 2.79 1.12 -12.36
CA ASP A 45 3.25 2.17 -13.27
C ASP A 45 2.09 3.03 -13.76
N THR A 46 2.32 4.34 -13.84
CA THR A 46 1.44 5.26 -14.54
C THR A 46 1.93 5.56 -15.96
N ASP A 47 0.98 5.72 -16.88
CA ASP A 47 1.25 6.16 -18.24
C ASP A 47 1.56 7.67 -18.33
N ALA A 48 1.75 8.16 -19.56
CA ALA A 48 2.00 9.57 -19.83
C ALA A 48 0.84 10.53 -19.42
N HIS A 49 -0.33 10.00 -19.10
CA HIS A 49 -1.50 10.75 -18.62
C HIS A 49 -1.71 10.61 -17.10
N GLY A 50 -0.82 9.91 -16.39
CA GLY A 50 -0.95 9.67 -14.95
C GLY A 50 -1.98 8.61 -14.60
N ASN A 51 -2.33 7.72 -15.54
CA ASN A 51 -3.23 6.60 -15.32
C ASN A 51 -2.44 5.31 -15.14
N GLY A 52 -2.82 4.48 -14.17
CA GLY A 52 -2.18 3.19 -13.94
C GLY A 52 -3.19 2.13 -13.52
N SER A 53 -2.86 0.87 -13.80
CA SER A 53 -3.68 -0.27 -13.41
C SER A 53 -2.88 -1.53 -13.20
N LEU A 54 -3.28 -2.33 -12.22
CA LEU A 54 -2.69 -3.65 -11.97
C LEU A 54 -3.73 -4.64 -11.46
N VAL A 55 -3.36 -5.91 -11.49
CA VAL A 55 -4.14 -7.00 -10.88
C VAL A 55 -3.22 -7.81 -9.97
N VAL A 56 -3.52 -7.83 -8.67
CA VAL A 56 -2.83 -8.70 -7.70
C VAL A 56 -3.73 -9.91 -7.43
N ARG A 57 -3.13 -11.11 -7.41
CA ARG A 57 -3.82 -12.34 -7.04
C ARG A 57 -3.30 -12.83 -5.69
N GLY A 58 -4.18 -13.01 -4.72
CA GLY A 58 -3.81 -13.32 -3.34
C GLY A 58 -5.03 -13.62 -2.47
N ILE A 59 -4.92 -13.34 -1.17
CA ILE A 59 -6.06 -13.37 -0.24
C ILE A 59 -6.27 -11.94 0.23
N PHE A 60 -7.43 -11.37 -0.08
CA PHE A 60 -7.74 -9.95 0.13
C PHE A 60 -9.13 -9.79 0.76
N ASP A 61 -9.36 -10.49 1.86
CA ASP A 61 -10.62 -10.50 2.57
C ASP A 61 -10.46 -10.34 4.09
N LYS A 62 -11.60 -10.35 4.80
CA LYS A 62 -11.67 -10.18 6.26
C LYS A 62 -10.89 -11.23 7.06
N GLU A 63 -10.54 -12.37 6.48
CA GLU A 63 -9.83 -13.46 7.12
C GLU A 63 -8.30 -13.32 6.98
N THR A 64 -7.80 -12.38 6.17
CA THR A 64 -6.36 -12.15 5.96
C THR A 64 -5.69 -11.56 7.20
N PHE A 65 -4.60 -12.16 7.67
CA PHE A 65 -3.80 -11.65 8.78
C PHE A 65 -2.32 -11.98 8.63
N SER A 66 -1.48 -11.25 9.37
CA SER A 66 -0.07 -11.56 9.62
C SER A 66 0.12 -11.93 11.09
N VAL A 67 1.06 -12.82 11.40
CA VAL A 67 1.37 -13.21 12.79
C VAL A 67 2.87 -13.42 12.95
N SER A 68 3.42 -12.99 14.09
CA SER A 68 4.79 -13.32 14.52
C SER A 68 4.71 -14.18 15.77
N PRO A 69 4.79 -15.52 15.66
CA PRO A 69 4.64 -16.43 16.80
C PRO A 69 5.82 -16.37 17.78
N GLY A 70 6.94 -15.78 17.37
CA GLY A 70 8.23 -15.71 18.07
C GLY A 70 9.40 -15.81 17.07
N GLY A 71 10.63 -15.63 17.53
CA GLY A 71 11.83 -15.65 16.67
C GLY A 71 12.79 -14.50 16.98
N PRO A 72 13.71 -14.14 16.08
CA PRO A 72 14.62 -13.02 16.27
C PRO A 72 13.93 -11.64 16.19
N THR A 73 12.67 -11.59 15.77
CA THR A 73 11.86 -10.39 15.59
C THR A 73 10.83 -10.23 16.71
N THR A 74 10.19 -9.06 16.78
CA THR A 74 9.09 -8.77 17.72
C THR A 74 7.94 -9.76 17.55
N LYS A 75 7.48 -10.33 18.66
CA LYS A 75 6.28 -11.20 18.72
C LYS A 75 5.02 -10.34 18.66
N PHE A 76 4.04 -10.73 17.82
CA PHE A 76 2.73 -10.11 17.76
C PHE A 76 1.63 -11.15 17.45
N ALA A 77 0.44 -10.92 18.01
CA ALA A 77 -0.74 -11.76 17.78
C ALA A 77 -1.20 -11.67 16.31
N PRO A 78 -2.07 -12.57 15.81
CA PRO A 78 -2.70 -12.38 14.52
C PRO A 78 -3.29 -10.97 14.38
N THR A 79 -2.77 -10.22 13.41
CA THR A 79 -3.14 -8.83 13.15
C THR A 79 -3.61 -8.73 11.70
N HIS A 80 -4.79 -8.16 11.49
CA HIS A 80 -5.38 -7.96 10.18
C HIS A 80 -4.82 -6.71 9.49
N GLN A 81 -4.70 -6.74 8.16
CA GLN A 81 -4.34 -5.59 7.33
C GLN A 81 -5.51 -5.24 6.42
N PHE A 82 -6.34 -4.27 6.81
CA PHE A 82 -7.58 -3.96 6.08
C PHE A 82 -7.47 -2.80 5.10
N HIS A 83 -6.37 -2.06 5.17
CA HIS A 83 -6.18 -0.85 4.40
C HIS A 83 -5.19 -1.08 3.26
N LEU A 84 -5.34 -0.27 2.22
CA LEU A 84 -4.40 -0.16 1.12
C LEU A 84 -3.73 1.21 1.17
N GLY A 85 -2.48 1.24 0.75
CA GLY A 85 -1.73 2.46 0.50
C GLY A 85 -0.79 2.33 -0.70
N LEU A 86 -0.49 3.46 -1.31
CA LEU A 86 0.38 3.57 -2.48
C LEU A 86 1.47 4.60 -2.19
N TRP A 87 2.73 4.22 -2.36
CA TRP A 87 3.90 5.07 -2.15
C TRP A 87 4.61 5.34 -3.46
N PHE A 88 5.30 6.48 -3.58
CA PHE A 88 6.22 6.70 -4.71
C PHE A 88 7.39 5.73 -4.61
N ASN A 89 7.75 5.06 -5.71
CA ASN A 89 8.90 4.14 -5.69
C ASN A 89 10.25 4.87 -5.56
N ASP A 90 10.36 6.07 -6.15
CA ASP A 90 11.54 6.94 -6.02
C ASP A 90 11.23 8.16 -5.12
N PRO A 91 11.96 8.37 -4.00
CA PRO A 91 11.75 9.51 -3.11
C PRO A 91 12.06 10.85 -3.77
N THR A 92 12.88 10.90 -4.81
CA THR A 92 13.19 12.14 -5.51
C THR A 92 12.01 12.70 -6.28
N VAL A 93 11.04 11.85 -6.68
CA VAL A 93 9.86 12.27 -7.44
C VAL A 93 8.94 13.18 -6.62
N PRO A 94 8.38 12.78 -5.47
CA PRO A 94 7.51 13.64 -4.66
C PRO A 94 8.24 14.91 -4.19
N PHE A 95 9.53 14.81 -3.91
CA PHE A 95 10.35 15.97 -3.54
C PHE A 95 10.44 17.01 -4.68
N LYS A 96 10.76 16.58 -5.92
CA LYS A 96 10.82 17.46 -7.10
C LYS A 96 9.45 18.04 -7.47
N LEU A 97 8.39 17.30 -7.21
CA LEU A 97 7.00 17.76 -7.40
C LEU A 97 6.53 18.74 -6.30
N GLY A 98 7.34 18.96 -5.26
CA GLY A 98 7.01 19.88 -4.16
C GLY A 98 5.96 19.33 -3.19
N CYS A 99 5.74 18.01 -3.16
CA CYS A 99 4.80 17.37 -2.24
C CYS A 99 5.27 17.44 -0.77
N GLU A 100 6.53 17.74 -0.54
CA GLU A 100 7.21 17.69 0.76
C GLU A 100 7.53 19.10 1.27
N ALA A 101 6.49 19.90 1.49
CA ALA A 101 6.63 21.29 1.90
C ALA A 101 7.50 21.44 3.18
N GLY A 102 8.51 22.29 3.11
CA GLY A 102 9.43 22.56 4.22
C GLY A 102 10.58 21.58 4.36
N GLN A 103 10.65 20.53 3.54
CA GLN A 103 11.80 19.62 3.50
C GLN A 103 12.91 20.18 2.62
N THR A 104 14.17 19.93 3.00
CA THR A 104 15.36 20.34 2.24
C THR A 104 16.00 19.18 1.47
N ALA A 105 15.52 17.96 1.71
CA ALA A 105 15.92 16.73 1.02
C ALA A 105 14.71 15.77 0.95
N PRO A 106 14.70 14.80 0.02
CA PRO A 106 13.63 13.82 -0.10
C PRO A 106 13.37 13.04 1.19
N VAL A 107 12.10 12.88 1.55
CA VAL A 107 11.66 12.00 2.63
C VAL A 107 11.69 10.56 2.14
N VAL A 108 12.55 9.76 2.75
CA VAL A 108 12.68 8.32 2.46
C VAL A 108 11.85 7.51 3.44
N THR A 109 11.09 6.54 2.92
CA THR A 109 10.28 5.59 3.68
C THR A 109 10.63 4.15 3.29
N PRO A 110 10.32 3.15 4.12
CA PRO A 110 10.70 1.76 3.85
C PRO A 110 9.73 1.02 2.89
N PHE A 111 8.79 1.73 2.26
CA PHE A 111 7.66 1.13 1.54
C PHE A 111 7.97 0.84 0.07
N ASN A 112 9.02 0.07 -0.20
CA ASN A 112 9.29 -0.63 -1.47
C ASN A 112 10.26 -1.81 -1.23
N GLY A 113 10.61 -2.53 -2.31
CA GLY A 113 11.53 -3.68 -2.25
C GLY A 113 12.94 -3.36 -1.75
N GLU A 114 13.38 -2.11 -1.87
CA GLU A 114 14.72 -1.62 -1.48
C GLU A 114 14.74 -0.85 -0.15
N GLN A 115 13.55 -0.67 0.46
CA GLN A 115 13.34 0.18 1.63
C GLN A 115 13.81 1.63 1.43
N HIS A 116 13.66 2.12 0.20
CA HIS A 116 14.07 3.44 -0.25
C HIS A 116 12.97 4.11 -1.08
N ALA A 117 11.73 4.08 -0.60
CA ALA A 117 10.59 4.69 -1.26
C ALA A 117 10.42 6.16 -0.86
N GLY A 118 9.61 6.91 -1.64
CA GLY A 118 9.12 8.24 -1.26
C GLY A 118 7.97 8.22 -0.27
N ILE A 119 7.24 9.33 -0.16
CA ILE A 119 6.05 9.44 0.69
C ILE A 119 4.83 8.70 0.11
N GLN A 120 3.80 8.49 0.95
CA GLN A 120 2.52 7.92 0.52
C GLN A 120 1.75 8.94 -0.34
N VAL A 121 1.22 8.51 -1.48
CA VAL A 121 0.40 9.35 -2.39
C VAL A 121 -1.10 9.08 -2.24
N LEU A 122 -1.49 7.84 -1.99
CA LEU A 122 -2.89 7.43 -1.84
C LEU A 122 -3.03 6.43 -0.70
N ASN A 123 -4.18 6.45 -0.03
CA ASN A 123 -4.56 5.45 0.95
C ASN A 123 -6.08 5.33 1.06
N THR A 124 -6.49 4.42 1.94
CA THR A 124 -7.91 4.14 2.24
C THR A 124 -8.35 4.77 3.56
N SER A 125 -7.85 5.97 3.89
CA SER A 125 -8.18 6.72 5.12
C SER A 125 -9.61 7.25 5.18
N ASN A 126 -10.37 7.13 4.09
CA ASN A 126 -11.81 7.35 4.08
C ASN A 126 -12.59 6.23 4.83
N PHE A 127 -11.90 5.19 5.30
CA PHE A 127 -12.41 4.17 6.20
C PHE A 127 -11.77 4.32 7.59
N VAL A 128 -12.50 3.94 8.64
CA VAL A 128 -11.95 3.90 10.00
C VAL A 128 -10.92 2.77 10.16
N ASP A 129 -9.96 2.96 11.06
CA ASP A 129 -8.78 2.11 11.26
C ASP A 129 -9.06 0.59 11.31
N ASN A 130 -10.12 0.16 12.02
CA ASN A 130 -10.44 -1.27 12.17
C ASN A 130 -11.48 -1.77 11.15
N ALA A 131 -11.81 -0.99 10.13
CA ALA A 131 -12.84 -1.33 9.15
C ALA A 131 -12.51 -0.83 7.72
N GLY A 132 -11.25 -0.98 7.32
CA GLY A 132 -10.79 -0.76 5.95
C GLY A 132 -11.53 -1.60 4.90
N PRO A 133 -11.35 -1.31 3.60
CA PRO A 133 -12.12 -1.95 2.53
C PRO A 133 -12.00 -3.48 2.50
N LEU A 134 -10.84 -4.05 2.86
CA LEU A 134 -10.65 -5.51 2.81
C LEU A 134 -11.47 -6.25 3.87
N SER A 135 -11.80 -5.59 4.99
CA SER A 135 -12.70 -6.15 6.03
C SER A 135 -14.12 -6.41 5.52
N LYS A 136 -14.49 -5.82 4.39
CA LYS A 136 -15.83 -5.92 3.79
C LYS A 136 -15.94 -7.01 2.73
N VAL A 137 -14.82 -7.62 2.37
CA VAL A 137 -14.75 -8.69 1.36
C VAL A 137 -14.89 -10.03 2.06
N GLN A 138 -15.69 -10.91 1.46
CA GLN A 138 -16.00 -12.24 1.96
C GLN A 138 -15.90 -13.25 0.81
N ARG A 139 -15.52 -14.47 1.15
CA ARG A 139 -15.46 -15.62 0.23
C ARG A 139 -16.79 -16.35 0.14
#